data_AF-A0A1B9NIN3-F1
#
_entry.id   AF-A0A1B9NIN3-F1
#
_cell.length_a   1.000
_cell.length_b   1.000
_cell.length_c   1.000
_cell.angle_alpha   90.00
_cell.angle_beta   90.00
_cell.angle_gamma   90.00
#
_symmetry.space_group_name_H-M   'P 1'
#
loop_
_entity.id
_entity.type
_entity.pdbx_description
1 polymer ?
#
loop_
_entity_poly.entity_id
_entity_poly.type
_entity_poly.pdbx_seq_one_letter_code
_entity_poly.pdbx_strand_id
1 'polypeptide(L)' 'MGKKKQKGPKKTCCRSKPRCKRCPIRMLAEGRLDPDQARELFAKSRNRKQAKKAHLDLSGL' A
#
# COMPACT_ATOMS: atom_id res chain seq x y z
N MET A 1 -22.85 18.33 6.59
CA MET A 1 -22.49 16.95 6.17
C MET A 1 -20.97 16.85 6.01
N GLY A 2 -20.25 16.32 7.00
CA GLY A 2 -18.79 16.23 6.94
C GLY A 2 -18.33 15.25 5.86
N LYS A 3 -17.54 15.71 4.87
CA LYS A 3 -16.92 14.85 3.85
C LYS A 3 -16.14 13.74 4.58
N LYS A 4 -16.63 12.49 4.54
CA LYS A 4 -15.89 11.32 5.05
C LYS A 4 -14.58 11.25 4.27
N LYS A 5 -13.47 11.71 4.86
CA LYS A 5 -12.12 11.53 4.30
C LYS A 5 -11.99 10.05 3.93
N GLN A 6 -11.84 9.76 2.64
CA GLN A 6 -11.61 8.39 2.20
C GLN A 6 -10.41 7.88 2.98
N LYS A 7 -10.59 6.80 3.74
CA LYS A 7 -9.53 6.26 4.59
C LYS A 7 -8.45 5.72 3.64
N GLY A 8 -7.37 6.48 3.49
CA GLY A 8 -6.21 6.13 2.66
C GLY A 8 -5.57 4.80 3.05
N PRO A 9 -4.49 4.41 2.35
CA PRO A 9 -3.82 3.15 2.60
C PRO A 9 -3.39 3.00 4.06
N LYS A 10 -3.36 1.76 4.54
CA LYS A 10 -2.79 1.48 5.85
C LYS A 10 -1.29 1.72 5.82
N LYS A 11 -0.78 2.29 6.91
CA LYS A 11 0.64 2.48 7.17
C LYS A 11 1.49 1.21 7.07
N THR A 12 0.91 0.03 7.30
CA THR A 12 1.58 -1.29 7.20
C THR A 12 0.65 -2.34 6.61
N CYS A 13 1.22 -3.24 5.78
CA CYS A 13 0.52 -4.39 5.23
C CYS A 13 0.22 -5.40 6.35
N CYS A 14 -1.06 -5.64 6.59
CA CYS A 14 -1.49 -6.56 7.64
C CYS A 14 -1.09 -8.02 7.37
N ARG A 15 -0.86 -8.44 6.10
CA ARG A 15 -0.57 -9.83 5.65
C ARG A 15 -1.67 -10.86 6.00
N SER A 16 -2.13 -10.87 7.25
CA SER A 16 -3.17 -11.74 7.82
C SER A 16 -4.58 -11.48 7.28
N LYS A 17 -4.80 -10.36 6.56
CA LYS A 17 -6.11 -10.01 6.00
C LYS A 17 -5.99 -9.85 4.48
N PRO A 18 -6.16 -10.93 3.70
CA PRO A 18 -5.97 -10.91 2.25
C PRO A 18 -6.95 -9.97 1.53
N ARG A 19 -8.15 -9.73 2.09
CA ARG A 19 -9.17 -8.83 1.52
C ARG A 19 -9.16 -7.41 2.10
N CYS A 20 -8.04 -6.93 2.63
CA CYS A 20 -7.95 -5.58 3.17
C CYS A 20 -8.11 -4.54 2.06
N LYS A 21 -9.24 -3.82 2.03
CA LYS A 21 -9.53 -2.74 1.06
C LYS A 21 -8.56 -1.55 1.13
N ARG A 22 -7.77 -1.43 2.19
CA ARG A 22 -6.76 -0.38 2.43
C ARG A 22 -5.34 -0.93 2.39
N CYS A 23 -5.12 -2.07 1.73
CA CYS A 23 -3.81 -2.69 1.67
C CYS A 23 -2.88 -1.84 0.77
N PRO A 24 -1.73 -1.36 1.26
CA PRO A 24 -0.80 -0.58 0.44
C PRO A 24 -0.29 -1.38 -0.76
N ILE A 25 -0.10 -2.70 -0.61
CA ILE A 25 0.30 -3.61 -1.71
C ILE A 25 -0.74 -3.65 -2.83
N ARG A 26 -2.02 -3.81 -2.45
CA ARG A 26 -3.10 -3.93 -3.43
C ARG A 26 -3.37 -2.61 -4.12
N MET A 27 -3.38 -1.52 -3.35
CA MET A 27 -3.55 -0.18 -3.91
C MET A 27 -2.38 0.23 -4.82
N LEU A 28 -1.15 -0.19 -4.51
CA LEU A 28 -0.01 -0.03 -5.42
C LEU A 28 -0.22 -0.82 -6.72
N ALA A 29 -0.60 -2.10 -6.62
CA ALA A 29 -0.90 -2.93 -7.78
C ALA A 29 -2.07 -2.40 -8.62
N GLU A 30 -3.08 -1.80 -7.97
CA GLU A 30 -4.24 -1.16 -8.60
C GLU A 30 -3.91 0.26 -9.14
N GLY A 31 -2.68 0.78 -8.96
CA GLY A 31 -2.28 2.12 -9.39
C GLY A 31 -2.98 3.27 -8.65
N ARG A 32 -3.57 2.98 -7.48
CA ARG A 32 -4.35 3.95 -6.66
C ARG A 32 -3.52 4.59 -5.55
N LEU A 33 -2.22 4.32 -5.52
CA LEU A 33 -1.30 4.93 -4.58
C LEU A 33 -0.53 6.04 -5.28
N ASP A 34 -0.53 7.24 -4.68
CA ASP A 34 0.38 8.30 -5.09
C ASP A 34 1.83 7.83 -4.92
N PRO A 35 2.75 8.15 -5.85
CA PRO A 35 4.14 7.73 -5.78
C PRO A 35 4.83 8.20 -4.50
N ASP A 36 4.52 9.42 -4.03
CA ASP A 36 5.09 9.96 -2.79
C ASP A 36 4.62 9.20 -1.55
N GLN A 37 3.32 8.86 -1.50
CA GLN A 37 2.78 7.98 -0.45
C GLN A 37 3.35 6.56 -0.54
N ALA A 38 3.58 6.07 -1.74
CA ALA A 38 4.15 4.76 -1.97
C ALA A 38 5.60 4.70 -1.50
N ARG A 39 6.41 5.73 -1.73
CA ARG A 39 7.74 5.87 -1.12
C ARG A 39 7.68 5.75 0.40
N GLU A 40 6.82 6.51 1.08
CA GLU A 40 6.72 6.46 2.55
C GLU A 40 6.23 5.09 3.06
N LEU A 41 5.22 4.52 2.42
CA LEU A 41 4.64 3.25 2.84
C LEU A 41 5.60 2.10 2.60
N PHE A 42 6.23 2.06 1.43
CA PHE A 42 7.20 1.03 1.06
C PHE A 42 8.62 1.35 1.54
N ALA A 43 8.85 2.45 2.27
CA ALA A 43 10.05 2.61 3.09
C ALA A 43 10.12 1.57 4.23
N LYS A 44 8.98 1.01 4.65
CA LYS A 44 8.92 0.01 5.72
C LYS A 44 9.29 -1.38 5.23
N SER A 45 10.19 -2.04 5.95
CA SER A 45 10.67 -3.39 5.64
C SER A 45 9.54 -4.41 5.45
N ARG A 46 8.48 -4.34 6.28
CA ARG A 46 7.30 -5.21 6.16
C ARG A 46 6.57 -5.02 4.83
N ASN A 47 6.45 -3.79 4.33
CA ASN A 47 5.76 -3.51 3.08
C ASN A 47 6.63 -3.93 1.89
N ARG A 48 7.94 -3.64 1.89
CA ARG A 48 8.88 -4.12 0.85
C ARG A 48 8.89 -5.64 0.71
N LYS A 49 8.98 -6.36 1.83
CA LYS A 49 8.96 -7.84 1.84
C LYS A 49 7.67 -8.38 1.22
N GLN A 50 6.53 -7.75 1.50
CA GLN A 50 5.25 -8.16 0.92
C GLN A 50 5.11 -7.78 -0.55
N ALA A 51 5.62 -6.62 -0.95
CA ALA A 51 5.66 -6.20 -2.35
C ALA A 51 6.47 -7.19 -3.20
N LYS A 52 7.67 -7.54 -2.72
CA LYS A 52 8.55 -8.53 -3.36
C LYS A 52 7.88 -9.90 -3.46
N LYS A 53 7.20 -10.34 -2.40
CA LYS A 53 6.42 -11.60 -2.43
C LYS A 53 5.24 -11.54 -3.40
N ALA A 54 4.68 -10.36 -3.62
CA ALA A 54 3.61 -10.13 -4.59
C ALA A 54 4.15 -9.83 -6.01
N HIS A 55 5.46 -9.92 -6.23
CA HIS A 55 6.12 -9.61 -7.50
C HIS A 55 5.78 -8.21 -8.03
N LEU A 56 5.57 -7.24 -7.14
CA LEU A 56 5.39 -5.85 -7.51
C LEU A 56 6.75 -5.18 -7.71
N ASP A 57 6.90 -4.49 -8.82
CA ASP A 57 8.04 -3.62 -9.06
C ASP A 57 7.94 -2.37 -8.17
N LEU A 58 8.99 -2.11 -7.39
CA LEU A 58 9.13 -0.90 -6.56
C LEU A 58 10.22 0.03 -7.12
N SER A 59 10.76 -0.27 -8.30
CA SER A 59 11.96 0.39 -8.83
C SER A 59 11.66 1.82 -9.29
N GLY A 60 10.39 2.11 -9.59
CA GLY A 60 9.90 3.45 -9.95
C GLY A 60 9.24 4.24 -8.81
N LEU A 61 9.30 3.73 -7.57
CA LEU A 61 8.82 4.46 -6.38
C LEU A 61 9.92 5.34 -5.82
#